data_AF-X1DWB3-F1
#
_entry.id   AF-X1DWB3-F1
#
_cell.length_a   1.000
_cell.length_b   1.000
_cell.length_c   1.000
_cell.angle_alpha   90.00
_cell.angle_beta   90.00
_cell.angle_gamma   90.00
#
_symmetry.space_group_name_H-M   'P 1'
#
loop_
_entity.id
_entity.type
_entity.pdbx_description
1 polymer ?
#
loop_
_entity_poly.entity_id
_entity_poly.type
_entity_poly.pdbx_seq_one_letter_code
_entity_poly.pdbx_strand_id
1 'polypeptide(L)' 'MSKETIIVLPDGSQYRLTPKGIKFAEDLEKFFAKLGIPKEDIPVYLEKLAHPNGASNL' A
#
# COMPACT_ATOMS: atom_id res chain seq x y z
N MET A 1 -6.93 15.31 -20.65
CA MET A 1 -5.63 15.45 -19.97
C MET A 1 -5.80 14.96 -18.54
N SER A 2 -5.34 13.76 -18.21
CA SER A 2 -5.46 13.22 -16.85
C SER A 2 -4.46 13.93 -15.95
N LYS A 3 -4.93 14.58 -14.88
CA LYS A 3 -4.07 15.23 -13.88
C LYS A 3 -3.29 14.13 -13.15
N GLU A 4 -2.00 14.00 -13.46
CA GLU A 4 -1.08 13.21 -12.64
C GLU A 4 -1.01 13.86 -11.26
N THR A 5 -1.14 13.06 -10.20
CA THR A 5 -0.97 13.54 -8.83
C THR A 5 0.49 13.39 -8.45
N ILE A 6 1.13 14.46 -7.98
CA ILE A 6 2.53 14.42 -7.54
C ILE A 6 2.53 14.49 -6.02
N ILE A 7 3.06 13.45 -5.37
CA ILE A 7 3.36 13.47 -3.93
C ILE A 7 4.80 13.90 -3.77
N VAL A 8 5.03 14.94 -2.97
CA VAL A 8 6.37 15.39 -2.56
C VAL A 8 6.57 14.99 -1.12
N LEU A 9 7.60 14.19 -0.85
CA LEU A 9 7.95 13.76 0.51
C LEU A 9 8.85 14.82 1.20
N PRO A 10 8.98 14.77 2.54
CA PRO A 10 9.79 15.74 3.30
C PRO A 10 11.27 15.76 2.93
N ASP A 11 11.80 14.67 2.37
CA ASP A 11 13.18 14.57 1.86
C ASP A 11 13.36 15.20 0.46
N GLY A 12 12.29 15.76 -0.11
CA GLY A 12 12.26 16.37 -1.44
C GLY A 12 12.02 15.38 -2.59
N SER A 13 11.91 14.08 -2.31
CA SER A 13 11.59 13.08 -3.33
C SER A 13 10.17 13.27 -3.86
N GLN A 14 9.98 13.00 -5.16
CA GLN A 14 8.69 13.18 -5.83
C GLN A 14 8.21 11.86 -6.44
N TYR A 15 6.96 11.50 -6.13
CA TYR A 15 6.30 10.33 -6.68
C TYR A 15 5.12 10.76 -7.54
N ARG A 16 5.13 10.31 -8.80
CA ARG A 16 4.00 10.52 -9.71
C ARG A 16 3.01 9.39 -9.57
N LEU A 17 1.83 9.72 -9.05
CA LEU A 17 0.69 8.82 -8.97
C LEU A 17 -0.20 9.01 -10.20
N THR A 18 -0.31 7.94 -10.96
CA THR A 18 -1.33 7.84 -12.01
C THR A 18 -2.70 7.63 -11.35
N PRO A 19 -3.81 7.98 -12.03
CA PRO A 19 -5.17 7.66 -11.55
C PRO A 19 -5.37 6.17 -11.23
N LYS A 20 -4.67 5.29 -11.95
CA LYS A 20 -4.68 3.84 -11.66
C LYS A 20 -3.98 3.52 -10.34
N GLY A 21 -2.86 4.17 -10.05
CA GLY A 21 -2.14 4.00 -8.78
C GLY A 21 -2.94 4.47 -7.57
N ILE A 22 -3.67 5.59 -7.71
CA ILE A 22 -4.59 6.08 -6.67
C ILE A 22 -5.69 5.06 -6.42
N LYS A 23 -6.38 4.61 -7.49
CA LYS A 23 -7.44 3.62 -7.36
C LYS A 23 -6.94 2.31 -6.75
N PHE A 24 -5.75 1.86 -7.13
CA PHE A 24 -5.13 0.67 -6.54
C PHE A 24 -4.93 0.83 -5.02
N ALA A 25 -4.43 1.98 -4.56
CA ALA A 25 -4.26 2.26 -3.13
C ALA A 25 -5.61 2.26 -2.38
N GLU A 26 -6.64 2.88 -2.95
CA GLU A 26 -8.00 2.88 -2.36
C GLU A 26 -8.60 1.47 -2.29
N ASP A 27 -8.45 0.67 -3.35
CA ASP A 27 -8.95 -0.70 -3.39
C ASP A 27 -8.19 -1.59 -2.40
N LEU A 28 -6.89 -1.36 -2.22
CA LEU A 28 -6.05 -2.05 -1.23
C LEU A 28 -6.51 -1.72 0.20
N GLU A 29 -6.76 -0.44 0.52
CA GLU A 29 -7.28 -0.03 1.82
C GLU A 29 -8.65 -0.67 2.10
N LYS A 30 -9.56 -0.68 1.12
CA LYS A 30 -10.88 -1.35 1.25
C LYS A 30 -10.74 -2.86 1.45
N PHE A 31 -9.79 -3.50 0.80
CA PHE A 31 -9.52 -4.92 0.96
C PHE A 31 -9.10 -5.24 2.39
N PHE A 32 -8.15 -4.51 2.94
CA PHE A 32 -7.69 -4.71 4.32
C PHE A 32 -8.75 -4.34 5.37
N ALA A 33 -9.52 -3.27 5.13
CA ALA A 33 -10.65 -2.94 5.99
C ALA A 33 -11.71 -4.06 6.06
N LYS A 34 -11.98 -4.75 4.94
CA LYS A 34 -12.88 -5.94 4.94
C LYS A 34 -12.32 -7.11 5.74
N LEU A 35 -11.00 -7.21 5.88
CA LEU A 35 -10.33 -8.20 6.73
C LEU A 35 -10.25 -7.76 8.20
N GLY A 36 -10.76 -6.58 8.54
CA GLY A 36 -10.67 -6.00 9.89
C GLY A 36 -9.28 -5.48 10.23
N ILE A 37 -8.42 -5.27 9.24
CA ILE A 37 -7.05 -4.77 9.42
C ILE A 37 -7.07 -3.24 9.30
N PRO A 38 -6.68 -2.49 10.34
CA PRO A 38 -6.62 -1.04 10.27
C PRO A 38 -5.47 -0.58 9.36
N LYS A 39 -5.57 0.65 8.86
CA LYS A 39 -4.60 1.20 7.90
C LYS A 39 -3.17 1.22 8.44
N GLU A 40 -2.99 1.44 9.75
CA GLU A 40 -1.67 1.44 10.39
C GLU A 40 -0.99 0.07 10.34
N ASP A 41 -1.75 -1.02 10.30
CA ASP A 41 -1.24 -2.39 10.31
C ASP A 41 -0.99 -2.95 8.90
N ILE A 42 -1.45 -2.24 7.85
CA ILE A 42 -1.26 -2.67 6.45
C ILE A 42 0.23 -2.88 6.12
N PRO A 43 1.16 -1.94 6.43
CA PRO A 43 2.58 -2.15 6.16
C PRO A 43 3.13 -3.42 6.81
N VAL A 44 2.79 -3.66 8.09
CA VAL A 44 3.22 -4.84 8.84
C VAL A 44 2.68 -6.13 8.20
N TYR A 45 1.43 -6.11 7.73
CA TYR A 45 0.83 -7.26 7.06
C TYR A 45 1.49 -7.52 5.70
N LEU A 46 1.77 -6.47 4.92
CA LEU A 46 2.47 -6.58 3.65
C LEU A 46 3.90 -7.10 3.82
N GLU A 47 4.61 -6.66 4.86
CA GLU A 47 5.92 -7.21 5.22
C GLU A 47 5.82 -8.71 5.52
N LYS A 48 4.87 -9.14 6.36
CA LYS A 48 4.63 -10.56 6.66
C LYS A 48 4.32 -11.40 5.41
N LEU A 49 3.59 -10.86 4.44
CA LEU A 49 3.32 -11.52 3.16
C LEU A 49 4.54 -11.54 2.22
N ALA A 50 5.36 -10.50 2.25
CA ALA A 50 6.55 -10.36 1.42
C ALA A 50 7.69 -11.29 1.85
N HIS A 51 7.64 -11.84 3.07
CA HIS A 51 8.51 -12.92 3.51
C HIS A 51 7.94 -14.28 3.07
N PRO A 52 8.48 -14.92 2.01
CA PRO A 52 8.07 -16.28 1.68
C PRO A 52 8.68 -17.22 2.73
N ASN A 53 7.85 -18.02 3.41
CA ASN A 53 8.30 -19.20 4.17
C ASN A 53 9.41 -18.97 5.21
N GLY A 54 9.13 -18.17 6.23
CA GLY A 54 9.80 -18.26 7.53
C GLY A 54 9.07 -19.12 8.57
N ALA A 55 7.91 -19.68 8.23
CA ALA A 55 7.12 -20.53 9.14
C ALA A 55 6.41 -21.67 8.40
N SER A 56 7.17 -22.48 7.66
CA SER A 56 6.96 -23.92 7.76
C SER A 56 7.81 -24.41 8.93
N ASN A 57 7.21 -24.48 10.11
CA ASN A 57 7.39 -25.57 11.06
C ASN A 57 6.40 -25.37 12.21
N LEU A 58 5.54 -26.39 12.33
CA LEU A 58 4.91 -26.93 13.54
C LEU A 58 5.10 -26.15 14.85
#